data_AF-A0A6V7LNB1-F1
#
_entry.id   AF-A0A6V7LNB1-F1
#
_cell.length_a   1.000
_cell.length_b   1.000
_cell.length_c   1.000
_cell.angle_alpha   90.00
_cell.angle_beta   90.00
_cell.angle_gamma   90.00
#
_symmetry.space_group_name_H-M   'P 1'
#
loop_
_entity.id
_entity.type
_entity.pdbx_description
1 polymer ?
#
loop_
_entity_poly.entity_id
_entity_poly.type
_entity_poly.pdbx_seq_one_letter_code
_entity_poly.pdbx_strand_id
1 'polypeptide(L)'
;GKCMAYTYRAKFIEISVGINHNVDELLVGILNQIRLKCRYLEDKAMKSSNSDTHHGHWYKSRSVMRATMKARQMLTSLLGKEDSKLKNCENLHTL
;
A
#
# COMPACT_ATOMS: atom_id res chain seq x y z
N GLY A 1 3.49 -1.24 -12.65
CA GLY A 1 2.65 -0.64 -11.59
C GLY A 1 3.03 -1.09 -10.19
N LYS A 2 2.98 -2.40 -9.91
CA LYS A 2 3.18 -3.02 -8.58
C LYS A 2 4.38 -2.51 -7.76
N CYS A 3 5.57 -2.47 -8.36
CA CYS A 3 6.79 -1.99 -7.68
C CYS A 3 6.71 -0.52 -7.25
N MET A 4 6.14 0.35 -8.08
CA MET A 4 5.94 1.76 -7.74
C MET A 4 4.92 1.90 -6.62
N ALA A 5 3.81 1.17 -6.68
CA ALA A 5 2.80 1.20 -5.63
C ALA A 5 3.37 0.76 -4.28
N TYR A 6 4.18 -0.29 -4.25
CA TYR A 6 4.93 -0.68 -3.05
C TYR A 6 5.83 0.45 -2.52
N THR A 7 6.59 1.09 -3.41
CA THR A 7 7.51 2.19 -3.05
C THR A 7 6.77 3.38 -2.44
N TYR A 8 5.61 3.73 -3.00
CA TYR A 8 4.79 4.83 -2.50
C TYR A 8 3.79 4.40 -1.41
N ARG A 9 3.83 3.13 -0.97
CA ARG A 9 2.87 2.52 -0.03
C ARG A 9 1.41 2.76 -0.46
N ALA A 10 1.19 2.66 -1.76
CA ALA A 10 -0.12 2.75 -2.40
C ALA A 10 -0.66 1.36 -2.72
N LYS A 11 -1.99 1.26 -2.84
CA LYS A 11 -2.65 0.09 -3.41
C LYS A 11 -2.58 0.13 -4.94
N PHE A 12 -2.61 -1.03 -5.58
CA PHE A 12 -2.49 -1.19 -7.02
C PHE A 12 -3.44 -2.27 -7.52
N ILE A 13 -4.10 -1.97 -8.63
CA ILE A 13 -4.95 -2.90 -9.37
C ILE A 13 -4.81 -2.58 -10.85
N GLU A 14 -4.69 -3.60 -11.69
CA GLU A 14 -4.70 -3.45 -13.14
C GLU A 14 -6.14 -3.51 -13.64
N ILE A 15 -6.50 -2.60 -14.54
CA ILE A 15 -7.86 -2.48 -15.09
C ILE A 15 -7.84 -2.42 -16.61
N SER A 16 -8.94 -2.81 -17.23
CA SER A 16 -9.20 -2.55 -18.65
C SER A 16 -10.67 -2.29 -18.89
N VAL A 17 -11.00 -1.05 -19.28
CA VAL A 17 -12.39 -0.63 -19.51
C VAL A 17 -12.98 -1.31 -20.75
N GLY A 18 -12.19 -1.51 -21.80
CA GLY A 18 -12.66 -2.10 -23.07
C GLY A 18 -13.14 -3.55 -22.97
N ILE A 19 -12.71 -4.27 -21.93
CA ILE A 19 -13.15 -5.64 -21.63
C ILE A 19 -13.81 -5.75 -20.25
N ASN A 20 -14.15 -4.62 -19.63
CA ASN A 20 -14.71 -4.53 -18.28
C ASN A 20 -13.92 -5.31 -17.20
N HIS A 21 -12.60 -5.31 -17.27
CA HIS A 21 -11.74 -6.00 -16.31
C HIS A 21 -11.48 -5.13 -15.07
N ASN A 22 -11.83 -5.65 -13.90
CA ASN A 22 -11.58 -5.08 -12.56
C ASN A 22 -12.15 -3.67 -12.32
N VAL A 23 -13.11 -3.22 -13.13
CA VAL A 23 -13.74 -1.89 -12.98
C VAL A 23 -14.52 -1.83 -11.67
N ASP A 24 -15.41 -2.81 -11.45
CA ASP A 24 -16.22 -2.87 -10.23
C ASP A 24 -15.36 -3.09 -8.98
N GLU A 25 -14.36 -3.97 -9.07
CA GLU A 25 -13.40 -4.23 -8.00
C GLU A 25 -12.60 -2.99 -7.60
N LEU A 26 -12.21 -2.14 -8.57
CA LEU A 26 -11.56 -0.87 -8.29
C LEU A 26 -12.50 0.07 -7.52
N LEU A 27 -13.76 0.19 -7.96
CA LEU A 27 -14.73 1.11 -7.33
C LEU A 27 -15.08 0.68 -5.90
N VAL A 28 -15.39 -0.61 -5.71
CA VAL A 28 -15.65 -1.20 -4.39
C VAL A 28 -14.42 -1.06 -3.50
N GLY A 29 -13.23 -1.35 -4.05
CA GLY A 29 -11.98 -1.28 -3.32
C GLY A 29 -11.61 0.14 -2.87
N ILE A 30 -11.83 1.17 -3.69
CA ILE A 30 -11.61 2.58 -3.30
C ILE A 30 -12.54 2.96 -2.15
N LEU A 31 -13.84 2.64 -2.27
CA LEU A 31 -14.81 2.93 -1.21
C LEU A 31 -14.43 2.24 0.11
N ASN A 32 -13.97 1.00 0.03
CA ASN A 32 -13.53 0.27 1.21
C ASN A 32 -12.27 0.88 1.84
N GLN A 33 -11.27 1.27 1.05
CA GLN A 33 -10.06 1.95 1.56
C GLN A 33 -10.39 3.28 2.26
N ILE A 34 -11.34 4.06 1.73
CA ILE A 34 -11.83 5.29 2.37
C ILE A 34 -12.42 4.94 3.75
N ARG A 35 -13.33 3.96 3.82
CA ARG A 35 -13.98 3.53 5.07
C ARG A 35 -12.99 3.02 6.11
N LEU A 36 -12.03 2.18 5.70
CA LEU A 36 -10.97 1.68 6.57
C LEU A 36 -10.10 2.83 7.10
N LYS A 37 -9.78 3.81 6.26
CA LYS A 37 -8.98 4.96 6.67
C LYS A 37 -9.73 5.82 7.69
N CYS A 38 -11.02 6.05 7.52
CA CYS A 38 -11.86 6.76 8.49
C CYS A 38 -11.83 6.07 9.86
N ARG A 39 -12.15 4.77 9.91
CA ARG A 39 -12.13 3.98 11.15
C ARG A 39 -10.77 3.98 11.84
N TYR A 40 -9.69 3.83 11.06
CA TYR A 40 -8.33 3.89 11.59
C TYR A 40 -7.99 5.24 12.24
N LEU A 41 -8.50 6.34 11.68
CA LEU A 41 -8.30 7.68 12.25
C LEU A 41 -9.16 7.89 13.50
N GLU A 42 -10.40 7.40 13.52
CA GLU A 42 -11.29 7.41 14.69
C GLU A 42 -10.69 6.63 15.86
N ASP A 43 -10.24 5.39 15.61
CA ASP A 43 -9.56 4.55 16.61
C ASP A 43 -8.31 5.23 17.17
N LYS A 44 -7.56 5.95 16.33
CA LYS A 44 -6.40 6.72 16.76
C LYS A 44 -6.76 7.93 17.59
N ALA A 45 -7.83 8.66 17.23
CA ALA A 45 -8.30 9.81 17.99
C ALA A 45 -8.76 9.38 19.38
N MET A 46 -9.48 8.26 19.49
CA MET A 46 -9.91 7.70 20.77
C MET A 46 -8.72 7.27 21.64
N LYS A 47 -7.72 6.59 21.06
CA LYS A 47 -6.51 6.16 21.80
C LYS A 47 -5.57 7.31 22.19
N SER A 48 -5.55 8.40 21.42
CA SER A 48 -4.72 9.58 21.71
C SER A 48 -5.18 10.38 22.93
N SER A 49 -6.38 10.12 23.46
CA SER A 49 -6.83 10.73 24.71
C SER A 49 -6.20 10.11 25.97
N ASN A 50 -5.42 9.02 25.84
CA ASN A 50 -4.88 8.28 26.99
C ASN A 50 -3.39 7.90 26.88
N SER A 51 -2.64 8.42 25.91
CA SER A 51 -1.18 8.24 25.88
C SER A 51 -0.49 9.34 25.07
N ASP A 52 0.23 10.19 25.79
CA ASP A 52 1.34 10.96 25.23
C ASP A 52 2.35 10.03 24.55
N THR A 53 3.08 10.61 23.59
CA THR A 53 4.28 10.09 22.89
C THR A 53 4.13 9.12 21.71
N HIS A 54 4.71 9.58 20.59
CA HIS A 54 5.35 8.81 19.51
C HIS A 54 4.48 8.21 18.39
N HIS A 55 4.12 9.01 17.36
CA HIS A 55 4.40 8.60 15.96
C HIS A 55 4.27 9.72 14.89
N GLY A 56 5.06 10.79 15.02
CA GLY A 56 5.24 11.82 13.98
C GLY A 56 6.35 11.52 12.94
N HIS A 57 6.90 10.31 12.90
CA HIS A 57 8.12 9.98 12.15
C HIS A 57 7.86 9.01 10.97
N TRP A 58 7.02 9.36 9.99
CA TRP A 58 6.85 8.45 8.83
C TRP A 58 7.01 9.07 7.44
N TYR A 59 7.33 10.37 7.33
CA TYR A 59 7.49 11.04 6.03
C TYR A 59 8.95 11.37 5.63
N LYS A 60 9.95 11.08 6.48
CA LYS A 60 11.32 11.60 6.28
C LYS A 60 12.32 10.69 5.51
N SER A 61 11.96 9.46 5.14
CA SER A 61 12.87 8.54 4.41
C SER A 61 12.54 8.39 2.91
N ARG A 62 12.34 9.52 2.20
CA ARG A 62 11.95 9.53 0.78
C ARG A 62 13.14 9.44 -0.20
N SER A 63 14.38 9.62 0.26
CA SER A 63 15.52 9.86 -0.63
C SER A 63 16.37 8.61 -0.97
N VAL A 64 16.46 7.64 -0.06
CA VAL A 64 17.42 6.50 -0.19
C VAL A 64 16.84 5.23 -0.83
N MET A 65 15.53 5.17 -1.08
CA MET A 65 14.87 3.98 -1.64
C MET A 65 14.92 3.89 -3.18
N ARG A 66 15.34 4.95 -3.89
CA ARG A 66 15.33 4.98 -5.37
C ARG A 66 16.48 4.20 -6.01
N ALA A 67 17.69 4.27 -5.43
CA ALA A 67 18.89 3.66 -6.01
C ALA A 67 18.95 2.12 -5.89
N THR A 68 18.17 1.53 -4.97
CA THR A 68 18.22 0.10 -4.62
C THR A 68 17.24 -0.79 -5.40
N MET A 69 16.36 -0.24 -6.25
CA MET A 69 15.25 -1.01 -6.84
C MET A 69 15.67 -1.93 -8.00
N LYS A 70 16.59 -1.50 -8.88
CA LYS A 70 17.04 -2.33 -10.03
C LYS A 70 17.81 -3.57 -9.55
N ALA A 71 18.60 -3.43 -8.49
CA ALA A 71 19.31 -4.53 -7.84
C ALA A 71 18.36 -5.47 -7.09
N ARG A 72 17.35 -4.95 -6.37
CA ARG A 72 16.37 -5.78 -5.66
C ARG A 72 15.53 -6.62 -6.63
N GLN A 73 15.15 -6.08 -7.79
CA GLN A 73 14.38 -6.81 -8.80
C GLN A 73 15.18 -7.98 -9.41
N MET A 74 16.50 -7.81 -9.59
CA MET A 74 17.39 -8.89 -10.05
C MET A 74 17.72 -9.92 -8.95
N LEU A 75 17.73 -9.50 -7.67
CA LEU A 75 17.85 -10.43 -6.55
C LEU A 75 16.56 -11.25 -6.34
N THR A 76 15.38 -10.66 -6.54
CA THR A 76 14.09 -11.38 -6.47
C THR A 76 13.99 -12.47 -7.53
N SER A 77 14.50 -12.24 -8.76
CA SER A 77 14.51 -13.29 -9.80
C SER A 77 15.47 -14.44 -9.51
N LEU A 78 16.54 -14.21 -8.74
CA LEU A 78 17.52 -15.24 -8.36
C LEU A 78 17.16 -15.99 -7.06
N LEU A 79 16.27 -15.44 -6.22
CA LEU A 79 15.97 -15.97 -4.88
C LEU A 79 14.53 -16.49 -4.69
N GLY A 80 13.67 -16.45 -5.71
CA GLY A 80 12.41 -17.20 -5.76
C GLY A 80 11.42 -16.94 -4.61
N LYS A 81 11.59 -15.87 -3.84
CA LYS A 81 10.68 -15.49 -2.75
C LYS A 81 9.61 -14.58 -3.33
N GLU A 82 8.42 -15.12 -3.58
CA GLU A 82 7.27 -14.30 -3.91
C GLU A 82 7.04 -13.26 -2.80
N ASP A 83 7.07 -11.99 -3.18
CA ASP A 83 6.95 -10.86 -2.28
C ASP A 83 5.54 -10.80 -1.68
N SER A 84 5.32 -11.44 -0.52
CA SER A 84 4.09 -11.30 0.29
C SER A 84 3.71 -9.83 0.56
N LYS A 85 4.70 -8.93 0.50
CA LYS A 85 4.50 -7.48 0.60
C LYS A 85 3.92 -6.85 -0.66
N LEU A 86 4.19 -7.38 -1.86
CA LEU A 86 3.50 -6.96 -3.08
C LEU A 86 2.05 -7.43 -3.07
N LYS A 87 1.75 -8.62 -2.52
CA LYS A 87 0.37 -9.11 -2.33
C LYS A 87 -0.46 -8.17 -1.46
N ASN A 88 0.14 -7.50 -0.47
CA ASN A 88 -0.57 -6.48 0.33
C ASN A 88 -0.98 -5.27 -0.54
N CYS A 89 -0.11 -4.81 -1.45
CA CYS A 89 -0.44 -3.71 -2.36
C CYS A 89 -1.61 -4.04 -3.30
N GLU A 90 -1.87 -5.31 -3.57
CA GLU A 90 -2.98 -5.77 -4.43
C GLU A 90 -4.30 -6.00 -3.65
N ASN A 91 -4.22 -6.12 -2.32
CA ASN A 91 -5.41 -6.30 -1.50
C ASN A 91 -6.01 -4.94 -1.09
N LEU A 92 -7.06 -4.50 -1.80
CA LEU A 92 -7.81 -3.27 -1.50
C LEU A 92 -8.76 -3.41 -0.30
N HIS A 93 -8.82 -4.60 0.31
CA HIS A 93 -9.72 -4.88 1.42
C HIS A 93 -9.06 -4.75 2.80
N THR A 94 -7.75 -4.51 2.84
CA THR A 94 -6.95 -4.37 4.06
C THR A 94 -6.15 -3.08 4.04
N LEU A 95 -5.89 -2.49 5.21
CA LEU A 95 -5.06 -1.29 5.37
C LEU A 95 -3.58 -1.65 5.55
#